data_AF-A0A2T1NM48-F1
#
_entry.id   AF-A0A2T1NM48-F1
#
_cell.length_a   1.000
_cell.length_b   1.000
_cell.length_c   1.000
_cell.angle_alpha   90.00
_cell.angle_beta   90.00
_cell.angle_gamma   90.00
#
_symmetry.space_group_name_H-M   'P 1'
#
loop_
_entity.id
_entity.type
_entity.pdbx_description
1 polymer ?
#
loop_
_entity_poly.entity_id
_entity_poly.type
_entity_poly.pdbx_seq_one_letter_code
_entity_poly.pdbx_strand_id
1 'polypeptide(L)'
;MKSIKLVTTTLVVSGLAFMSCKNDYKTKDTEVDTVEEQVNDLEKEMDNVSDSKSENDYIMQSDQVMSKEYAMNDGRNINYQTTEAGIVGFDGWQQFNILTYELEEMKKANIYTKERVGNLRGVIATLDNSIPDWLKTEEVMEDVADIQKEYNELMTETNVSEKENKENIEEVSEKYADLQEELTETVEEYMKVNERAIKKYNKQIEKGNFEKANRKYKREIEKLNKIADYEEEK
;
A
#
# COMPACT_ATOMS: atom_id res chain seq x y z
N MET A 1 36.99 28.69 5.12
CA MET A 1 36.45 27.78 6.16
C MET A 1 34.93 27.86 6.08
N LYS A 2 34.27 26.72 5.84
CA LYS A 2 32.83 26.60 5.65
C LYS A 2 32.12 26.67 7.00
N SER A 3 31.15 27.57 7.16
CA SER A 3 30.24 27.60 8.31
C SER A 3 28.93 26.91 7.93
N ILE A 4 28.74 25.71 8.47
CA ILE A 4 27.48 24.95 8.38
C ILE A 4 26.50 25.63 9.33
N LYS A 5 25.44 26.23 8.78
CA LYS A 5 24.27 26.67 9.55
C LYS A 5 23.36 25.46 9.73
N LEU A 6 23.30 24.93 10.95
CA LEU A 6 22.30 23.96 11.38
C LEU A 6 20.93 24.64 11.38
N VAL A 7 20.06 24.27 10.45
CA VAL A 7 18.64 24.65 10.46
C VAL A 7 17.93 23.70 11.42
N THR A 8 17.51 24.21 12.57
CA THR A 8 16.73 23.48 13.56
C THR A 8 15.26 23.50 13.12
N THR A 9 14.81 22.47 12.41
CA THR A 9 13.40 22.34 12.03
C THR A 9 12.57 22.09 13.28
N THR A 10 11.79 23.09 13.67
CA THR A 10 10.84 23.00 14.78
C THR A 10 9.62 22.22 14.28
N LEU A 11 9.47 20.96 14.69
CA LEU A 11 8.27 20.16 14.45
C LEU A 11 7.12 20.80 15.24
N VAL A 12 6.21 21.46 14.54
CA VAL A 12 4.94 21.92 15.10
C VAL A 12 4.08 20.69 15.35
N VAL A 13 4.00 20.27 16.61
CA VAL A 13 3.07 19.23 17.05
C VAL A 13 1.67 19.86 17.07
N SER A 14 0.95 19.77 15.95
CA SER A 14 -0.50 19.91 15.95
C SER A 14 -1.09 18.66 16.61
N GLY A 15 -1.22 18.73 17.93
CA GLY A 15 -1.77 17.65 18.75
C GLY A 15 -3.22 17.35 18.38
N LEU A 16 -3.48 16.10 18.01
CA LEU A 16 -4.82 15.53 18.11
C LEU A 16 -5.11 15.33 19.60
N ALA A 17 -5.83 16.28 20.18
CA ALA A 17 -6.33 16.18 21.54
C ALA A 17 -7.48 15.17 21.58
N PHE A 18 -7.18 13.91 21.91
CA PHE A 18 -8.20 13.02 22.48
C PHE A 18 -8.44 13.47 23.92
N MET A 19 -9.50 14.26 24.13
CA MET A 19 -10.02 14.55 25.47
C MET A 19 -10.56 13.25 26.07
N SER A 20 -9.78 12.62 26.94
CA SER A 20 -10.29 11.66 27.91
C SER A 20 -10.34 12.32 29.28
N CYS A 21 -11.52 12.30 29.89
CA CYS A 21 -11.81 12.90 31.19
C CYS A 21 -11.00 12.23 32.32
N LYS A 22 -10.18 13.05 32.99
CA LYS A 22 -9.71 13.03 34.39
C LYS A 22 -9.71 11.70 35.17
N ASN A 23 -8.52 11.34 35.71
CA ASN A 23 -8.34 11.31 37.16
C ASN A 23 -6.86 11.48 37.56
N ASP A 24 -6.64 12.24 38.64
CA ASP A 24 -5.35 12.62 39.23
C ASP A 24 -4.54 11.41 39.72
N TYR A 25 -3.19 11.45 39.67
CA TYR A 25 -2.30 11.08 40.79
C TYR A 25 -0.82 11.45 40.50
N LYS A 26 -0.08 11.70 41.59
CA LYS A 26 1.22 12.39 41.71
C LYS A 26 2.45 11.52 41.36
N THR A 27 3.52 12.21 41.00
CA THR A 27 4.93 11.80 40.81
C THR A 27 5.60 11.07 41.98
N LYS A 28 6.50 10.10 41.67
CA LYS A 28 7.92 10.07 42.11
C LYS A 28 8.76 8.89 41.53
N ASP A 29 9.88 9.27 40.90
CA ASP A 29 11.27 8.75 40.88
C ASP A 29 11.65 7.24 40.83
N THR A 30 12.46 6.94 39.80
CA THR A 30 13.69 6.09 39.72
C THR A 30 13.62 4.58 40.00
N GLU A 31 13.83 3.75 38.96
CA GLU A 31 14.88 2.71 38.94
C GLU A 31 15.17 2.17 37.53
N VAL A 32 16.41 1.69 37.36
CA VAL A 32 17.16 1.35 36.15
C VAL A 32 16.97 -0.13 35.77
N ASP A 33 17.16 -0.43 34.48
CA ASP A 33 17.38 -1.74 33.84
C ASP A 33 16.49 -2.94 34.20
N THR A 34 15.64 -3.31 33.23
CA THR A 34 15.32 -4.69 32.77
C THR A 34 14.03 -4.63 31.93
N VAL A 35 14.11 -4.17 30.66
CA VAL A 35 12.91 -4.05 29.80
C VAL A 35 13.15 -4.57 28.38
N GLU A 36 14.01 -5.58 28.23
CA GLU A 36 14.04 -6.38 27.01
C GLU A 36 13.04 -7.56 27.07
N GLU A 37 12.67 -8.02 28.27
CA GLU A 37 11.90 -9.26 28.43
C GLU A 37 10.37 -9.10 28.25
N GLN A 38 9.82 -7.88 28.27
CA GLN A 38 8.37 -7.63 28.11
C GLN A 38 7.95 -7.22 26.69
N VAL A 39 8.82 -7.43 25.69
CA VAL A 39 8.54 -7.07 24.29
C VAL A 39 8.17 -8.30 23.45
N ASN A 40 8.65 -9.49 23.82
CA ASN A 40 8.37 -10.75 23.09
C ASN A 40 6.93 -11.26 23.28
N ASP A 41 6.27 -10.93 24.39
CA ASP A 41 4.90 -11.39 24.65
C ASP A 41 3.85 -10.80 23.69
N LEU A 42 4.17 -9.71 22.98
CA LEU A 42 3.28 -9.08 22.01
C LEU A 42 3.40 -9.66 20.59
N GLU A 43 4.48 -10.40 20.28
CA GLU A 43 4.61 -11.06 18.97
C GLU A 43 3.62 -12.24 18.87
N LYS A 44 3.34 -12.93 19.99
CA LYS A 44 2.45 -14.10 20.03
C LYS A 44 0.95 -13.80 19.92
N GLU A 45 0.51 -12.56 20.15
CA GLU A 45 -0.91 -12.22 20.03
C GLU A 45 -1.34 -11.84 18.59
N MET A 46 -0.39 -11.55 17.69
CA MET A 46 -0.69 -11.25 16.28
C MET A 46 -0.74 -12.48 15.37
N ASP A 47 -0.07 -13.58 15.73
CA ASP A 47 -0.04 -14.81 14.91
C ASP A 47 -1.33 -15.65 14.96
N ASN A 48 -2.33 -15.27 15.77
CA ASN A 48 -3.56 -16.04 15.97
C ASN A 48 -4.77 -15.53 15.15
N VAL A 49 -4.55 -14.79 14.06
CA VAL A 49 -5.63 -14.42 13.12
C VAL A 49 -5.28 -14.91 11.72
N SER A 50 -5.36 -16.22 11.56
CA SER A 50 -5.57 -16.96 10.32
C SER A 50 -6.34 -18.22 10.78
N ASP A 51 -7.44 -18.68 10.23
CA ASP A 51 -7.82 -18.79 8.83
C ASP A 51 -9.29 -19.25 8.82
N SER A 52 -10.14 -18.66 7.96
CA SER A 52 -11.38 -19.35 7.52
C SER A 52 -11.88 -18.74 6.22
N LYS A 53 -11.14 -18.93 5.12
CA LYS A 53 -11.70 -18.77 3.78
C LYS A 53 -12.61 -19.97 3.47
N SER A 54 -13.90 -19.69 3.32
CA SER A 54 -14.91 -20.62 2.82
C SER A 54 -14.99 -20.46 1.30
N GLU A 55 -14.71 -21.53 0.56
CA GLU A 55 -14.88 -21.64 -0.88
C GLU A 55 -16.37 -21.67 -1.30
N ASN A 56 -16.68 -21.11 -2.48
CA ASN A 56 -17.98 -20.96 -3.19
C ASN A 56 -18.94 -19.93 -2.56
N ASP A 57 -19.59 -19.00 -3.26
CA ASP A 57 -20.16 -18.99 -4.62
C ASP A 57 -20.45 -17.53 -5.08
N TYR A 58 -20.63 -17.35 -6.39
CA TYR A 58 -20.77 -16.16 -7.23
C TYR A 58 -21.71 -15.00 -6.79
N ILE A 59 -21.23 -13.78 -7.06
CA ILE A 59 -21.91 -12.53 -7.51
C ILE A 59 -23.11 -11.96 -6.71
N MET A 60 -22.91 -10.80 -6.05
CA MET A 60 -23.84 -9.66 -6.16
C MET A 60 -23.26 -8.30 -5.68
N GLN A 61 -22.95 -7.44 -6.67
CA GLN A 61 -22.99 -5.97 -6.70
C GLN A 61 -22.98 -5.17 -5.38
N SER A 62 -21.81 -4.64 -5.01
CA SER A 62 -21.68 -3.19 -4.90
C SER A 62 -20.28 -2.73 -5.32
N ASP A 63 -20.16 -2.19 -6.54
CA ASP A 63 -18.93 -1.52 -7.02
C ASP A 63 -18.76 -0.13 -6.36
N GLN A 64 -19.06 -0.03 -5.06
CA GLN A 64 -18.93 1.23 -4.36
C GLN A 64 -17.45 1.51 -4.17
N VAL A 65 -16.94 2.44 -4.99
CA VAL A 65 -15.60 2.98 -4.82
C VAL A 65 -15.54 3.72 -3.48
N MET A 66 -14.70 3.23 -2.58
CA MET A 66 -14.42 3.86 -1.29
C MET A 66 -13.08 4.58 -1.35
N SER A 67 -13.07 5.86 -1.01
CA SER A 67 -11.82 6.59 -0.76
C SER A 67 -11.31 6.30 0.65
N LYS A 68 -10.02 5.99 0.75
CA LYS A 68 -9.28 5.79 2.00
C LYS A 68 -8.20 6.85 2.08
N GLU A 69 -8.03 7.42 3.26
CA GLU A 69 -6.97 8.37 3.59
C GLU A 69 -6.27 7.89 4.85
N TYR A 70 -4.94 7.84 4.82
CA TYR A 70 -4.11 7.51 5.97
C TYR A 70 -3.07 8.59 6.21
N ALA A 71 -3.19 9.27 7.35
CA ALA A 71 -2.24 10.30 7.78
C ALA A 71 -1.05 9.67 8.50
N MET A 72 0.14 9.89 7.96
CA MET A 72 1.41 9.40 8.48
C MET A 72 1.97 10.38 9.52
N ASN A 73 2.71 9.86 10.51
CA ASN A 73 3.36 10.69 11.53
C ASN A 73 4.49 11.59 10.98
N ASP A 74 4.98 11.34 9.77
CA ASP A 74 5.95 12.19 9.07
C ASP A 74 5.29 13.32 8.27
N GLY A 75 3.95 13.43 8.31
CA GLY A 75 3.16 14.46 7.63
C GLY A 75 2.72 14.10 6.21
N ARG A 76 3.06 12.91 5.69
CA ARG A 76 2.51 12.41 4.43
C ARG A 76 1.07 11.93 4.62
N ASN A 77 0.23 12.07 3.59
CA ASN A 77 -1.05 11.38 3.51
C ASN A 77 -1.00 10.38 2.37
N ILE A 78 -1.44 9.16 2.63
CA ILE A 78 -1.65 8.13 1.61
C ILE A 78 -3.14 8.11 1.30
N ASN A 79 -3.47 8.36 0.03
CA ASN A 79 -4.84 8.33 -0.44
C ASN A 79 -4.97 7.31 -1.55
N TYR A 80 -5.98 6.47 -1.44
CA TYR A 80 -6.26 5.42 -2.42
C TYR A 80 -7.76 5.13 -2.48
N GLN A 81 -8.16 4.48 -3.55
CA GLN A 81 -9.54 4.08 -3.82
C GLN A 81 -9.60 2.56 -3.88
N THR A 82 -10.64 1.97 -3.29
CA THR A 82 -10.80 0.52 -3.24
C THR A 82 -12.24 0.10 -3.51
N THR A 83 -12.40 -1.10 -4.04
CA THR A 83 -13.66 -1.85 -4.15
C THR A 83 -13.48 -3.22 -3.49
N GLU A 84 -14.47 -4.10 -3.57
CA GLU A 84 -14.32 -5.50 -3.13
C GLU A 84 -13.25 -6.26 -3.92
N ALA A 85 -12.94 -5.83 -5.14
CA ALA A 85 -11.92 -6.43 -5.99
C ALA A 85 -10.48 -5.98 -5.65
N GLY A 86 -10.30 -5.09 -4.67
CA GLY A 86 -8.99 -4.57 -4.27
C GLY A 86 -8.84 -3.08 -4.56
N ILE A 87 -7.61 -2.64 -4.78
CA ILE A 87 -7.30 -1.24 -5.03
C ILE A 87 -7.60 -0.88 -6.49
N VAL A 88 -8.27 0.25 -6.69
CA VAL A 88 -8.73 0.76 -7.99
C VAL A 88 -8.23 2.18 -8.28
N GLY A 89 -7.47 2.76 -7.36
CA GLY A 89 -6.81 4.03 -7.63
C GLY A 89 -5.88 4.48 -6.52
N PHE A 90 -4.88 5.28 -6.90
CA PHE A 90 -3.92 5.91 -5.99
C PHE A 90 -3.71 7.38 -6.33
N ASP A 91 -3.59 8.20 -5.29
CA ASP A 91 -3.00 9.52 -5.47
C ASP A 91 -1.52 9.37 -5.82
N GLY A 92 -1.13 9.96 -6.95
CA GLY A 92 0.25 9.94 -7.43
C GLY A 92 0.52 8.95 -8.56
N TRP A 93 -0.40 8.02 -8.87
CA TRP A 93 -0.22 7.06 -9.97
C TRP A 93 -1.32 7.20 -11.04
N GLN A 94 -1.16 8.20 -11.90
CA GLN A 94 -2.20 8.57 -12.87
C GLN A 94 -2.49 7.46 -13.89
N GLN A 95 -1.48 6.70 -14.32
CA GLN A 95 -1.59 5.73 -15.39
C GLN A 95 -2.37 4.50 -14.94
N PHE A 96 -2.13 4.04 -13.71
CA PHE A 96 -2.96 3.03 -13.06
C PHE A 96 -4.42 3.47 -12.97
N ASN A 97 -4.69 4.70 -12.52
CA ASN A 97 -6.06 5.21 -12.41
C ASN A 97 -6.80 5.22 -13.76
N ILE A 98 -6.11 5.58 -14.85
CA ILE A 98 -6.68 5.56 -16.21
C ILE A 98 -6.91 4.13 -16.66
N LEU A 99 -5.92 3.24 -16.46
CA LEU A 99 -6.03 1.82 -16.82
C LEU A 99 -7.24 1.19 -16.14
N THR A 100 -7.33 1.31 -14.82
CA THR A 100 -8.46 0.80 -14.03
C THR A 100 -9.80 1.31 -14.54
N TYR A 101 -9.92 2.62 -14.76
CA TYR A 101 -11.17 3.20 -15.26
C TYR A 101 -11.59 2.56 -16.59
N GLU A 102 -10.66 2.49 -17.56
CA GLU A 102 -10.96 1.97 -18.89
C GLU A 102 -11.28 0.47 -18.87
N LEU A 103 -10.53 -0.34 -18.13
CA LEU A 103 -10.78 -1.79 -18.02
C LEU A 103 -12.13 -2.07 -17.32
N GLU A 104 -12.44 -1.35 -16.24
CA GLU A 104 -13.72 -1.50 -15.54
C GLU A 104 -14.91 -1.06 -16.40
N GLU A 105 -14.78 0.02 -17.18
CA GLU A 105 -15.84 0.43 -18.12
C GLU A 105 -16.01 -0.58 -19.26
N MET A 106 -14.93 -1.15 -19.78
CA MET A 106 -15.00 -2.23 -20.78
C MET A 106 -15.69 -3.48 -20.22
N LYS A 107 -15.39 -3.85 -18.98
CA LYS A 107 -16.00 -4.97 -18.25
C LYS A 107 -17.50 -4.74 -18.04
N LYS A 108 -17.90 -3.57 -17.53
CA LYS A 108 -19.32 -3.22 -17.30
C LYS A 108 -20.14 -3.20 -18.59
N ALA A 109 -19.57 -2.67 -19.67
CA ALA A 109 -20.25 -2.63 -20.96
C ALA A 109 -20.17 -3.96 -21.73
N ASN A 110 -19.40 -4.94 -21.25
CA ASN A 110 -19.12 -6.21 -21.92
C ASN A 110 -18.58 -6.00 -23.36
N ILE A 111 -17.61 -5.09 -23.50
CA ILE A 111 -17.01 -4.69 -24.77
C ILE A 111 -15.48 -4.90 -24.84
N TYR A 112 -14.97 -5.83 -24.04
CA TYR A 112 -13.57 -6.23 -24.04
C TYR A 112 -13.18 -6.82 -25.41
N THR A 113 -12.52 -6.01 -26.23
CA THR A 113 -12.09 -6.35 -27.58
C THR A 113 -10.67 -5.85 -27.80
N LYS A 114 -9.94 -6.51 -28.70
CA LYS A 114 -8.56 -6.14 -29.03
C LYS A 114 -8.43 -4.68 -29.48
N GLU A 115 -9.40 -4.15 -30.22
CA GLU A 115 -9.43 -2.73 -30.61
C GLU A 115 -9.53 -1.81 -29.39
N ARG A 116 -10.43 -2.14 -28.44
CA ARG A 116 -10.61 -1.33 -27.22
C ARG A 116 -9.40 -1.37 -26.31
N VAL A 117 -8.88 -2.57 -26.04
CA VAL A 117 -7.63 -2.74 -25.28
C VAL A 117 -6.48 -2.03 -25.99
N GLY A 118 -6.42 -2.11 -27.32
CA GLY A 118 -5.41 -1.44 -28.15
C GLY A 118 -5.33 0.07 -27.96
N ASN A 119 -6.44 0.74 -27.63
CA ASN A 119 -6.44 2.18 -27.33
C ASN A 119 -5.70 2.54 -26.03
N LEU A 120 -5.41 1.57 -25.17
CA LEU A 120 -4.66 1.75 -23.93
C LEU A 120 -3.14 1.75 -24.12
N ARG A 121 -2.64 1.65 -25.37
CA ARG A 121 -1.21 1.58 -25.69
C ARG A 121 -0.35 2.57 -24.90
N GLY A 122 -0.76 3.84 -24.91
CA GLY A 122 -0.01 4.90 -24.24
C GLY A 122 -0.03 4.76 -22.72
N VAL A 123 -1.16 4.32 -22.16
CA VAL A 123 -1.36 4.12 -20.73
C VAL A 123 -0.51 2.95 -20.24
N ILE A 124 -0.62 1.78 -20.89
CA ILE A 124 0.11 0.57 -20.52
C ILE A 124 1.62 0.74 -20.70
N ALA A 125 2.06 1.32 -21.82
CA ALA A 125 3.49 1.57 -22.06
C ALA A 125 4.12 2.58 -21.10
N THR A 126 3.32 3.26 -20.28
CA THR A 126 3.80 4.19 -19.24
C THR A 126 3.26 3.83 -17.86
N LEU A 127 2.79 2.60 -17.67
CA LEU A 127 2.16 2.16 -16.42
C LEU A 127 3.14 2.26 -15.23
N ASP A 128 4.42 2.03 -15.46
CA ASP A 128 5.51 2.17 -14.49
C ASP A 128 5.79 3.63 -14.06
N ASN A 129 5.30 4.61 -14.81
CA ASN A 129 5.55 6.01 -14.49
C ASN A 129 4.80 6.41 -13.23
N SER A 130 5.50 7.19 -12.39
CA SER A 130 4.96 7.81 -11.18
C SER A 130 4.46 6.83 -10.10
N ILE A 131 4.81 5.55 -10.18
CA ILE A 131 4.58 4.61 -9.07
C ILE A 131 5.20 5.21 -7.79
N PRO A 132 4.41 5.43 -6.73
CA PRO A 132 4.95 5.88 -5.45
C PRO A 132 6.04 4.92 -4.96
N ASP A 133 7.20 5.44 -4.55
CA ASP A 133 8.36 4.58 -4.22
C ASP A 133 8.06 3.52 -3.15
N TRP A 134 7.13 3.79 -2.24
CA TRP A 134 6.75 2.85 -1.18
C TRP A 134 5.86 1.68 -1.67
N LEU A 135 5.34 1.75 -2.90
CA LEU A 135 4.61 0.69 -3.59
C LEU A 135 5.49 -0.13 -4.52
N LYS A 136 6.76 0.26 -4.74
CA LYS A 136 7.68 -0.47 -5.61
C LYS A 136 8.25 -1.69 -4.90
N THR A 137 7.44 -2.74 -4.77
CA THR A 137 7.88 -4.07 -4.37
C THR A 137 8.33 -4.85 -5.61
N GLU A 138 9.07 -5.94 -5.45
CA GLU A 138 9.40 -6.84 -6.58
C GLU A 138 8.12 -7.31 -7.31
N GLU A 139 7.12 -7.79 -6.56
CA GLU A 139 5.84 -8.29 -7.10
C GLU A 139 5.04 -7.21 -7.86
N VAL A 140 4.89 -6.00 -7.29
CA VAL A 140 4.17 -4.90 -7.97
C VAL A 140 4.85 -4.51 -9.27
N MET A 141 6.19 -4.52 -9.30
CA MET A 141 6.93 -4.18 -10.51
C MET A 141 6.90 -5.33 -11.53
N GLU A 142 6.88 -6.59 -11.08
CA GLU A 142 6.66 -7.77 -11.91
C GLU A 142 5.28 -7.72 -12.58
N ASP A 143 4.22 -7.48 -11.83
CA ASP A 143 2.85 -7.39 -12.37
C ASP A 143 2.69 -6.25 -13.38
N VAL A 144 3.31 -5.09 -13.12
CA VAL A 144 3.33 -3.99 -14.09
C VAL A 144 4.03 -4.42 -15.38
N ALA A 145 5.14 -5.14 -15.28
CA ALA A 145 5.86 -5.66 -16.44
C ALA A 145 5.06 -6.75 -17.17
N ASP A 146 4.35 -7.62 -16.44
CA ASP A 146 3.49 -8.67 -16.98
C ASP A 146 2.32 -8.09 -17.76
N ILE A 147 1.63 -7.07 -17.23
CA ILE A 147 0.58 -6.34 -17.98
C ILE A 147 1.13 -5.78 -19.29
N GLN A 148 2.33 -5.18 -19.24
CA GLN A 148 2.98 -4.64 -20.43
C GLN A 148 3.35 -5.74 -21.44
N LYS A 149 3.83 -6.88 -20.95
CA LYS A 149 4.18 -8.06 -21.76
C LYS A 149 2.95 -8.63 -22.45
N GLU A 150 1.92 -9.00 -21.69
CA GLU A 150 0.70 -9.62 -22.24
C GLU A 150 -0.04 -8.68 -23.18
N TYR A 151 -0.05 -7.37 -22.88
CA TYR A 151 -0.57 -6.37 -23.81
C TYR A 151 0.18 -6.37 -25.15
N ASN A 152 1.52 -6.42 -25.11
CA ASN A 152 2.33 -6.43 -26.33
C ASN A 152 2.14 -7.72 -27.13
N GLU A 153 2.05 -8.87 -26.47
CA GLU A 153 1.73 -10.17 -27.10
C GLU A 153 0.36 -10.08 -27.80
N LEU A 154 -0.68 -9.64 -27.09
CA LEU A 154 -2.01 -9.39 -27.66
C LEU A 154 -1.96 -8.47 -28.89
N MET A 155 -1.17 -7.38 -28.88
CA MET A 155 -1.12 -6.43 -29.98
C MET A 155 -0.28 -6.90 -31.19
N THR A 156 0.69 -7.79 -30.98
CA THR A 156 1.60 -8.26 -32.05
C THR A 156 1.04 -9.45 -32.82
N GLU A 157 0.18 -10.24 -32.20
CA GLU A 157 -0.45 -11.37 -32.87
C GLU A 157 -1.39 -10.94 -34.00
N THR A 158 -1.23 -11.57 -35.17
CA THR A 158 -2.06 -11.32 -36.35
C THR A 158 -2.64 -12.61 -36.88
N ASN A 159 -3.87 -12.57 -37.39
CA ASN A 159 -4.60 -13.74 -37.93
C ASN A 159 -4.82 -14.89 -36.93
N VAL A 160 -4.81 -14.61 -35.62
CA VAL A 160 -5.16 -15.59 -34.59
C VAL A 160 -6.67 -15.79 -34.51
N SER A 161 -7.08 -16.93 -33.95
CA SER A 161 -8.50 -17.28 -33.88
C SER A 161 -9.28 -16.32 -32.96
N GLU A 162 -10.61 -16.28 -33.09
CA GLU A 162 -11.45 -15.49 -32.16
C GLU A 162 -11.30 -16.00 -30.71
N LYS A 163 -11.15 -17.31 -30.53
CA LYS A 163 -10.93 -17.93 -29.23
C LYS A 163 -9.60 -17.47 -28.61
N GLU A 164 -8.53 -17.53 -29.39
CA GLU A 164 -7.18 -17.13 -28.96
C GLU A 164 -7.12 -15.63 -28.66
N ASN A 165 -7.71 -14.77 -29.51
CA ASN A 165 -7.83 -13.34 -29.16
C ASN A 165 -8.58 -13.12 -27.83
N LYS A 166 -9.59 -13.93 -27.51
CA LYS A 166 -10.33 -13.82 -26.25
C LYS A 166 -9.48 -14.26 -25.07
N GLU A 167 -8.74 -15.36 -25.22
CA GLU A 167 -7.81 -15.87 -24.21
C GLU A 167 -6.72 -14.82 -23.91
N ASN A 168 -6.08 -14.24 -24.93
CA ASN A 168 -5.05 -13.21 -24.71
C ASN A 168 -5.61 -11.90 -24.12
N ILE A 169 -6.88 -11.58 -24.38
CA ILE A 169 -7.54 -10.45 -23.73
C ILE A 169 -7.79 -10.76 -22.25
N GLU A 170 -8.16 -12.00 -21.94
CA GLU A 170 -8.34 -12.48 -20.57
C GLU A 170 -7.01 -12.42 -19.81
N GLU A 171 -5.88 -12.82 -20.41
CA GLU A 171 -4.54 -12.73 -19.81
C GLU A 171 -4.19 -11.30 -19.38
N VAL A 172 -4.44 -10.28 -20.22
CA VAL A 172 -4.23 -8.86 -19.83
C VAL A 172 -5.11 -8.48 -18.63
N SER A 173 -6.35 -8.98 -18.58
CA SER A 173 -7.26 -8.71 -17.47
C SER A 173 -6.87 -9.46 -16.19
N GLU A 174 -6.30 -10.67 -16.31
CA GLU A 174 -5.79 -11.47 -15.20
C GLU A 174 -4.57 -10.77 -14.58
N LYS A 175 -3.59 -10.36 -15.40
CA LYS A 175 -2.43 -9.59 -14.91
C LYS A 175 -2.79 -8.25 -14.27
N TYR A 176 -3.85 -7.62 -14.75
CA TYR A 176 -4.41 -6.46 -14.07
C TYR A 176 -5.00 -6.81 -12.69
N ALA A 177 -5.69 -7.94 -12.56
CA ALA A 177 -6.25 -8.38 -11.29
C ALA A 177 -5.14 -8.78 -10.29
N ASP A 178 -4.10 -9.46 -10.75
CA ASP A 178 -2.89 -9.79 -9.97
C ASP A 178 -2.29 -8.50 -9.38
N LEU A 179 -2.10 -7.46 -10.22
CA LEU A 179 -1.63 -6.15 -9.74
C LEU A 179 -2.54 -5.54 -8.66
N GLN A 180 -3.87 -5.70 -8.77
CA GLN A 180 -4.78 -5.19 -7.74
C GLN A 180 -4.64 -5.94 -6.40
N GLU A 181 -4.38 -7.24 -6.46
CA GLU A 181 -4.09 -8.09 -5.29
C GLU A 181 -2.79 -7.63 -4.63
N GLU A 182 -1.69 -7.56 -5.38
CA GLU A 182 -0.38 -7.17 -4.86
C GLU A 182 -0.36 -5.75 -4.29
N LEU A 183 -1.08 -4.81 -4.92
CA LEU A 183 -1.26 -3.47 -4.36
C LEU A 183 -2.03 -3.49 -3.05
N THR A 184 -3.05 -4.34 -2.95
CA THR A 184 -3.83 -4.48 -1.72
C THR A 184 -2.96 -5.04 -0.60
N GLU A 185 -2.21 -6.10 -0.86
CA GLU A 185 -1.30 -6.70 0.11
C GLU A 185 -0.21 -5.72 0.57
N THR A 186 0.42 -5.03 -0.39
CA THR A 186 1.45 -4.02 -0.13
C THR A 186 0.93 -2.89 0.75
N VAL A 187 -0.26 -2.36 0.45
CA VAL A 187 -0.89 -1.32 1.29
C VAL A 187 -1.20 -1.84 2.68
N GLU A 188 -1.78 -3.03 2.79
CA GLU A 188 -2.08 -3.62 4.10
C GLU A 188 -0.83 -3.79 4.95
N GLU A 189 0.26 -4.31 4.39
CA GLU A 189 1.51 -4.48 5.12
C GLU A 189 2.09 -3.12 5.55
N TYR A 190 2.09 -2.15 4.64
CA TYR A 190 2.52 -0.79 4.90
C TYR A 190 1.75 -0.17 6.08
N MET A 191 0.42 -0.31 6.09
CA MET A 191 -0.43 0.19 7.17
C MET A 191 -0.19 -0.57 8.49
N LYS A 192 -0.05 -1.90 8.45
CA LYS A 192 0.27 -2.73 9.63
C LYS A 192 1.60 -2.32 10.28
N VAL A 193 2.63 -1.97 9.51
CA VAL A 193 3.89 -1.45 10.07
C VAL A 193 3.68 -0.09 10.73
N ASN A 194 2.98 0.83 10.08
CA ASN A 194 2.72 2.17 10.64
C ASN A 194 1.89 2.12 11.93
N GLU A 195 0.84 1.30 11.96
CA GLU A 195 0.06 1.09 13.17
C GLU A 195 0.91 0.57 14.33
N ARG A 196 1.78 -0.42 14.07
CA ARG A 196 2.71 -0.96 15.07
C ARG A 196 3.67 0.12 15.56
N ALA A 197 4.20 0.94 14.67
CA ALA A 197 5.09 2.05 15.00
C ALA A 197 4.39 3.06 15.93
N ILE A 198 3.16 3.46 15.60
CA ILE A 198 2.34 4.39 16.39
C ILE A 198 1.99 3.80 17.76
N LYS A 199 1.51 2.54 17.81
CA LYS A 199 1.21 1.82 19.06
C LYS A 199 2.44 1.77 19.98
N LYS A 200 3.62 1.45 19.44
CA LYS A 200 4.88 1.42 20.21
C LYS A 200 5.31 2.81 20.68
N TYR A 201 5.13 3.85 19.87
CA TYR A 201 5.41 5.24 20.23
C TYR A 201 4.52 5.70 21.40
N ASN A 202 3.19 5.60 21.25
CA ASN A 202 2.22 6.05 22.26
C ASN A 202 2.43 5.36 23.62
N LYS A 203 2.69 4.04 23.63
CA LYS A 203 3.00 3.28 24.85
C LYS A 203 4.24 3.80 25.61
N GLN A 204 5.20 4.44 24.94
CA GLN A 204 6.35 5.06 25.62
C GLN A 204 6.07 6.50 26.04
N ILE A 205 5.27 7.24 25.27
CA ILE A 205 4.81 8.59 25.63
C ILE A 205 3.97 8.55 26.91
N GLU A 206 3.07 7.58 27.05
CA GLU A 206 2.29 7.36 28.28
C GLU A 206 3.18 7.11 29.51
N LYS A 207 4.38 6.56 29.30
CA LYS A 207 5.39 6.33 30.35
C LYS A 207 6.32 7.52 30.56
N GLY A 208 6.09 8.64 29.87
CA GLY A 208 6.95 9.84 29.91
C GLY A 208 8.31 9.66 29.24
N ASN A 209 8.52 8.60 28.46
CA ASN A 209 9.83 8.26 27.87
C ASN A 209 9.89 8.62 26.38
N PHE A 210 10.03 9.92 26.10
CA PHE A 210 10.06 10.47 24.74
C PHE A 210 11.22 9.92 23.89
N GLU A 211 12.42 9.77 24.47
CA GLU A 211 13.57 9.25 23.71
C GLU A 211 13.35 7.80 23.28
N LYS A 212 12.83 6.94 24.18
CA LYS A 212 12.49 5.55 23.84
C LYS A 212 11.31 5.48 22.86
N ALA A 213 10.35 6.41 22.94
CA ALA A 213 9.27 6.52 21.97
C ALA A 213 9.81 6.73 20.55
N ASN A 214 10.64 7.75 20.36
CA ASN A 214 11.26 8.07 19.07
C ASN A 214 12.12 6.93 18.54
N ARG A 215 12.95 6.31 19.39
CA ARG A 215 13.78 5.15 18.99
C ARG A 215 12.94 3.97 18.54
N LYS A 216 11.84 3.65 19.23
CA LYS A 216 10.94 2.55 18.83
C LYS A 216 10.21 2.84 17.54
N TYR A 217 9.69 4.06 17.38
CA TYR A 217 9.03 4.48 16.14
C TYR A 217 9.98 4.33 14.94
N LYS A 218 11.20 4.89 15.05
CA LYS A 218 12.20 4.82 13.98
C LYS A 218 12.54 3.37 13.58
N ARG A 219 12.74 2.48 14.56
CA ARG A 219 13.03 1.06 14.30
C ARG A 219 11.91 0.33 13.57
N GLU A 220 10.65 0.67 13.84
CA GLU A 220 9.53 0.05 13.12
C GLU A 220 9.42 0.62 11.70
N ILE A 221 9.55 1.93 11.53
CA ILE A 221 9.46 2.58 10.22
C ILE A 221 10.61 2.14 9.30
N GLU A 222 11.78 1.82 9.83
CA GLU A 222 12.88 1.22 9.05
C GLU A 222 12.49 -0.10 8.36
N LYS A 223 11.43 -0.80 8.82
CA LYS A 223 10.91 -1.99 8.15
C LYS A 223 10.18 -1.69 6.84
N LEU A 224 9.68 -0.46 6.64
CA LEU A 224 9.02 -0.06 5.40
C LEU A 224 9.97 -0.10 4.20
N ASN A 225 11.26 0.13 4.42
CA ASN A 225 12.29 0.00 3.38
C ASN A 225 12.50 -1.44 2.90
N LYS A 226 11.96 -2.43 3.63
CA LYS A 226 12.00 -3.84 3.22
C LYS A 226 10.75 -4.27 2.47
N ILE A 227 9.70 -3.46 2.50
CA ILE A 227 8.48 -3.70 1.72
C ILE A 227 8.71 -3.20 0.30
N ALA A 228 9.18 -1.95 0.18
CA ALA A 228 9.65 -1.40 -1.10
C ALA A 228 11.06 -1.90 -1.40
N ASP A 229 11.17 -3.18 -1.72
CA ASP A 229 12.41 -3.93 -1.92
C ASP A 229 12.92 -3.92 -3.37
N TYR A 230 12.18 -3.33 -4.31
CA TYR A 230 12.61 -3.26 -5.70
C TYR A 230 13.91 -2.45 -5.87
N GLU A 231 14.95 -3.12 -6.36
CA GLU A 231 16.19 -2.51 -6.82
C GLU A 231 16.21 -2.47 -8.36
N GLU A 232 16.18 -1.27 -8.96
CA GLU A 232 16.34 -1.12 -10.42
C GLU A 232 17.65 -1.79 -10.88
N GLU A 233 17.56 -2.83 -11.72
CA GLU A 233 18.73 -3.40 -12.39
C GLU A 233 19.37 -2.33 -13.27
N LYS A 234 20.65 -2.01 -13.00
CA LYS A 234 21.43 -0.97 -13.71
C LYS A 234 22.20 -1.48 -14.91
#